data_AF-A0A358SKU5-F1
#
_entry.id   AF-A0A358SKU5-F1
#
_cell.length_a   1.000
_cell.length_b   1.000
_cell.length_c   1.000
_cell.angle_alpha   90.00
_cell.angle_beta   90.00
_cell.angle_gamma   90.00
#
_symmetry.space_group_name_H-M   'P 1'
#
loop_
_entity.id
_entity.type
_entity.pdbx_description
1 polymer ?
#
loop_
_entity_poly.entity_id
_entity_poly.type
_entity_poly.pdbx_seq_one_letter_code
_entity_poly.pdbx_strand_id
1 'polypeptide(L)'
;MNDQKETRVRDQPGDDELEEELRRTAASLDPVPPELLRAAADAFTWRTVDAELAELVYDSLVDEDALALVRGGSDRRLLSFEAGGLSIDLEVSTAGAARELTGQLAPPQRASIEIR
;
A
#
# COMPACT_ATOMS: atom_id res chain seq x y z
N MET A 1 -7.91 67.79 29.52
CA MET A 1 -9.02 67.69 28.55
C MET A 1 -8.41 67.08 27.30
N ASN A 2 -8.70 65.80 27.06
CA ASN A 2 -8.75 65.03 25.79
C ASN A 2 -7.86 65.46 24.60
N ASP A 3 -7.31 64.59 23.77
CA ASP A 3 -7.65 63.20 23.48
C ASP A 3 -6.53 62.66 22.56
N GLN A 4 -6.22 61.38 22.73
CA GLN A 4 -6.06 60.41 21.65
C GLN A 4 -5.17 60.81 20.47
N LYS A 5 -3.96 60.26 20.45
CA LYS A 5 -3.56 59.35 19.36
C LYS A 5 -2.42 58.50 19.88
N GLU A 6 -2.78 57.51 20.69
CA GLU A 6 -2.01 56.27 20.73
C GLU A 6 -1.93 55.77 19.29
N THR A 7 -0.80 56.05 18.64
CA THR A 7 -0.41 55.30 17.45
C THR A 7 -0.25 53.87 17.93
N ARG A 8 -1.34 53.10 17.83
CA ARG A 8 -1.34 51.65 17.97
C ARG A 8 -0.46 51.15 16.84
N VAL A 9 0.84 51.07 17.10
CA VAL A 9 1.79 50.37 16.25
C VAL A 9 1.21 48.98 16.13
N ARG A 10 0.71 48.62 14.95
CA ARG A 10 0.45 47.22 14.63
C ARG A 10 1.83 46.58 14.71
N ASP A 11 2.07 45.88 15.81
CA ASP A 11 3.11 44.87 15.86
C ASP A 11 2.79 43.94 14.69
N GLN A 12 3.59 44.01 13.62
CA GLN A 12 3.35 43.17 12.45
C GLN A 12 3.79 41.78 12.89
N PRO A 13 2.86 40.81 13.00
CA PRO A 13 3.24 39.45 13.31
C PRO A 13 4.27 39.00 12.28
N GLY A 14 5.26 38.22 12.72
CA GLY A 14 6.16 37.56 11.79
C GLY A 14 5.36 36.68 10.83
N ASP A 15 5.90 36.38 9.65
CA ASP A 15 5.19 35.61 8.62
C ASP A 15 4.62 34.28 9.17
N ASP A 16 5.34 33.60 10.06
CA ASP A 16 4.89 32.36 10.71
C ASP A 16 3.67 32.59 11.63
N GLU A 17 3.67 33.69 12.41
CA GLU A 17 2.57 34.01 13.32
C GLU A 17 1.31 34.42 12.54
N LEU A 18 1.50 35.16 11.46
CA LEU A 18 0.43 35.51 10.53
C LEU A 18 -0.14 34.26 9.84
N GLU A 19 0.72 33.33 9.43
CA GLU A 19 0.30 32.07 8.82
C GLU A 19 -0.55 31.23 9.80
N GLU A 20 -0.13 31.12 11.07
CA GLU A 20 -0.89 30.42 12.10
C GLU A 20 -2.25 31.09 12.40
N GLU A 21 -2.30 32.42 12.39
CA GLU A 21 -3.57 33.17 12.53
C GLU A 21 -4.51 32.89 11.36
N LEU A 22 -3.99 32.93 10.12
CA LEU A 22 -4.76 32.63 8.93
C LEU A 22 -5.25 31.18 8.91
N ARG A 23 -4.41 30.22 9.31
CA ARG A 23 -4.78 28.80 9.36
C ARG A 23 -5.91 28.54 10.36
N ARG A 24 -5.83 29.13 11.56
CA ARG A 24 -6.90 29.04 12.57
C ARG A 24 -8.20 29.67 12.07
N THR A 25 -8.11 30.80 11.40
CA THR A 25 -9.26 31.52 10.85
C THR A 25 -9.92 30.71 9.73
N ALA A 26 -9.13 30.15 8.81
CA ALA A 26 -9.60 29.30 7.73
C ALA A 26 -10.31 28.04 8.27
N ALA A 27 -9.72 27.37 9.27
CA ALA A 27 -10.33 26.18 9.88
C ALA A 27 -11.69 26.46 10.56
N SER A 28 -11.91 27.69 11.03
CA SER A 28 -13.16 28.12 11.67
C SER A 28 -14.23 28.52 10.65
N LEU A 29 -13.84 29.24 9.60
CA LEU A 29 -14.77 29.78 8.60
C LEU A 29 -15.12 28.78 7.49
N ASP A 30 -14.18 27.92 7.12
CA ASP A 30 -14.32 26.93 6.05
C ASP A 30 -13.70 25.58 6.49
N PRO A 31 -14.37 24.84 7.38
CA PRO A 31 -13.88 23.56 7.86
C PRO A 31 -13.91 22.53 6.72
N VAL A 32 -12.85 21.72 6.62
CA VAL A 32 -12.79 20.63 5.64
C VAL A 32 -13.94 19.64 5.89
N PRO A 33 -14.80 19.39 4.89
CA PRO A 33 -15.87 18.40 5.02
C PRO A 33 -15.32 17.02 5.40
N PRO A 34 -15.93 16.31 6.37
CA PRO A 34 -15.49 14.98 6.79
C PRO A 34 -15.42 13.97 5.64
N GLU A 35 -16.28 14.13 4.64
CA GLU A 35 -16.32 13.27 3.45
C GLU A 35 -15.05 13.41 2.60
N LEU A 36 -14.46 14.60 2.52
CA LEU A 36 -13.20 14.82 1.80
C LEU A 36 -12.01 14.24 2.55
N LEU A 37 -12.00 14.31 3.89
CA LEU A 37 -10.99 13.64 4.71
C LEU A 37 -11.06 12.13 4.55
N ARG A 38 -12.28 11.58 4.52
CA ARG A 38 -12.52 10.16 4.26
C ARG A 38 -12.06 9.76 2.86
N ALA A 39 -12.42 10.54 1.83
CA ALA A 39 -11.97 10.30 0.46
C ALA A 39 -10.44 10.38 0.32
N ALA A 40 -9.78 11.31 1.03
CA ALA A 40 -8.33 11.39 1.05
C ALA A 40 -7.67 10.16 1.72
N ALA A 41 -8.23 9.69 2.84
CA ALA A 41 -7.79 8.47 3.51
C ALA A 41 -8.01 7.21 2.65
N ASP A 42 -9.17 7.13 1.98
CA ASP A 42 -9.50 6.04 1.06
C ASP A 42 -8.57 6.06 -0.17
N ALA A 43 -8.24 7.23 -0.72
CA ALA A 43 -7.28 7.38 -1.80
C ALA A 43 -5.85 6.97 -1.39
N PHE A 44 -5.43 7.27 -0.16
CA PHE A 44 -4.16 6.77 0.39
C PHE A 44 -4.18 5.26 0.61
N THR A 45 -5.33 4.67 0.94
CA THR A 45 -5.49 3.21 1.07
C THR A 45 -5.32 2.52 -0.30
N TRP A 46 -5.91 3.06 -1.37
CA TRP A 46 -5.66 2.58 -2.73
C TRP A 46 -4.21 2.76 -3.17
N ARG A 47 -3.57 3.88 -2.80
CA ARG A 47 -2.14 4.10 -3.05
C ARG A 47 -1.24 3.07 -2.36
N THR A 48 -1.67 2.48 -1.25
CA THR A 48 -0.96 1.38 -0.58
C THR A 48 -1.30 -0.01 -1.13
N VAL A 49 -2.39 -0.18 -1.90
CA VAL A 49 -2.65 -1.43 -2.64
C VAL A 49 -1.65 -1.58 -3.79
N ASP A 50 -1.21 -0.48 -4.39
CA ASP A 50 -0.19 -0.46 -5.44
C ASP A 50 1.26 -0.57 -4.92
N ALA A 51 1.47 -0.59 -3.60
CA ALA A 51 2.80 -0.60 -2.99
C ALA A 51 3.29 -2.03 -2.70
N GLU A 52 3.50 -2.84 -3.76
CA GLU A 52 4.17 -4.16 -3.74
C GLU A 52 3.26 -5.40 -3.72
N LEU A 53 2.24 -5.46 -4.59
CA LEU A 53 1.76 -6.78 -5.02
C LEU A 53 2.91 -7.55 -5.66
N ALA A 54 3.10 -8.80 -5.23
CA ALA A 54 4.15 -9.64 -5.79
C ALA A 54 3.85 -9.97 -7.26
N GLU A 55 4.76 -9.59 -8.14
CA GLU A 55 4.68 -9.88 -9.57
C GLU A 55 4.94 -11.38 -9.78
N LEU A 56 4.05 -12.09 -10.49
CA LEU A 56 4.28 -13.47 -10.88
C LEU A 56 5.27 -13.48 -12.05
N VAL A 57 6.50 -13.93 -11.81
CA VAL A 57 7.60 -13.90 -12.79
C VAL A 57 7.80 -15.25 -13.50
N TYR A 58 7.25 -16.33 -12.95
CA TYR A 58 7.28 -17.66 -13.57
C TYR A 58 6.09 -18.52 -13.13
N ASP A 59 5.49 -19.22 -14.10
CA ASP A 59 4.43 -20.21 -13.91
C ASP A 59 4.69 -21.42 -14.80
N SER A 60 5.02 -22.56 -14.21
CA SER A 60 5.35 -23.78 -14.97
C SER A 60 4.22 -24.29 -15.86
N LEU A 61 2.96 -23.92 -15.61
CA LEU A 61 1.85 -24.29 -16.49
C LEU A 61 1.80 -23.46 -17.78
N VAL A 62 2.29 -22.22 -17.74
CA VAL A 62 2.23 -21.28 -18.87
C VAL A 62 3.57 -21.23 -19.60
N ASP A 63 4.67 -21.26 -18.85
CA ASP A 63 6.01 -21.02 -19.38
C ASP A 63 6.72 -22.29 -19.88
N GLU A 64 6.23 -23.49 -19.54
CA GLU A 64 6.81 -24.78 -19.98
C GLU A 64 5.97 -25.54 -21.03
N ASP A 65 5.14 -24.82 -21.79
CA ASP A 65 4.10 -25.35 -22.68
C ASP A 65 4.45 -26.68 -23.43
N ALA A 66 3.51 -27.63 -23.29
CA ALA A 66 3.20 -28.80 -24.14
C ALA A 66 3.91 -30.16 -23.96
N LEU A 67 5.12 -30.30 -23.39
CA LEU A 67 5.75 -31.63 -23.27
C LEU A 67 5.32 -32.46 -22.04
N ALA A 68 4.70 -31.83 -21.04
CA ALA A 68 4.19 -32.49 -19.83
C ALA A 68 2.81 -33.16 -20.03
N LEU A 69 2.03 -32.77 -21.05
CA LEU A 69 0.68 -33.30 -21.28
C LEU A 69 0.64 -34.80 -21.65
N VAL A 70 1.78 -35.39 -22.03
CA VAL A 70 1.87 -36.77 -22.57
C VAL A 70 2.43 -37.77 -21.53
N ARG A 71 3.06 -37.30 -20.45
CA ARG A 71 3.51 -38.17 -19.35
C ARG A 71 2.64 -37.85 -18.14
N GLY A 72 1.63 -38.69 -17.88
CA GLY A 72 0.71 -38.50 -16.77
C GLY A 72 1.41 -38.08 -15.47
N GLY A 73 0.95 -36.97 -14.87
CA GLY A 73 1.46 -36.45 -13.60
C GLY A 73 1.56 -34.92 -13.55
N SER A 74 0.52 -34.18 -13.93
CA SER A 74 0.44 -32.72 -13.72
C SER A 74 0.03 -32.37 -12.27
N ASP A 75 0.52 -33.13 -11.29
CA ASP A 75 0.15 -32.96 -9.89
C ASP A 75 1.07 -31.96 -9.17
N ARG A 76 1.93 -31.22 -9.90
CA ARG A 76 2.83 -30.20 -9.37
C ARG A 76 2.88 -28.98 -10.30
N ARG A 77 2.68 -27.79 -9.75
CA ARG A 77 2.80 -26.49 -10.41
C ARG A 77 3.79 -25.63 -9.63
N LEU A 78 4.79 -25.09 -10.32
CA LEU A 78 5.76 -24.18 -9.74
C LEU A 78 5.37 -22.75 -10.08
N LEU A 79 5.42 -21.88 -9.08
CA LEU A 79 5.12 -20.46 -9.18
C LEU A 79 6.24 -19.67 -8.50
N SER A 80 6.77 -18.65 -9.16
CA SER A 80 7.73 -17.72 -8.57
C SER A 80 7.19 -16.30 -8.64
N PHE A 81 7.22 -15.60 -7.50
CA PHE A 81 6.82 -14.20 -7.39
C PHE A 81 7.97 -13.31 -6.92
N GLU A 82 7.95 -12.04 -7.31
CA GLU A 82 8.89 -11.02 -6.85
C GLU A 82 8.15 -9.79 -6.29
N ALA A 83 8.58 -9.31 -5.12
CA ALA A 83 8.06 -8.09 -4.49
C ALA A 83 9.17 -7.36 -3.76
N GLY A 84 9.53 -6.14 -4.17
CA GLY A 84 10.44 -5.30 -3.37
C GLY A 84 11.81 -5.95 -3.02
N GLY A 85 12.34 -6.84 -3.88
CA GLY A 85 13.57 -7.58 -3.62
C GLY A 85 13.41 -8.88 -2.81
N LEU A 86 12.17 -9.27 -2.50
CA LEU A 86 11.79 -10.59 -2.00
C LEU A 86 11.38 -11.48 -3.17
N SER A 87 11.97 -12.68 -3.25
CA SER A 87 11.51 -13.77 -4.11
C SER A 87 10.73 -14.80 -3.29
N ILE A 88 9.62 -15.27 -3.85
CA ILE A 88 8.71 -16.24 -3.27
C ILE A 88 8.55 -17.39 -4.26
N ASP A 89 9.10 -18.56 -3.96
CA ASP A 89 8.94 -19.76 -4.78
C ASP A 89 7.95 -20.72 -4.12
N LEU A 90 6.98 -21.21 -4.88
CA LEU A 90 5.93 -22.11 -4.43
C LEU A 90 5.82 -23.33 -5.35
N GLU A 91 5.77 -24.52 -4.76
CA GLU A 91 5.29 -25.75 -5.39
C GLU A 91 3.88 -26.04 -4.86
N VAL A 92 2.91 -26.06 -5.78
CA VAL A 92 1.53 -26.44 -5.51
C VAL A 92 1.35 -27.85 -6.03
N SER A 93 1.00 -28.80 -5.16
CA SER A 93 0.70 -30.16 -5.55
C SER A 93 -0.75 -30.57 -5.28
N THR A 94 -1.24 -31.53 -6.05
CA THR A 94 -2.62 -32.02 -5.95
C THR A 94 -2.67 -33.45 -5.45
N ALA A 95 -3.27 -33.67 -4.28
CA ALA A 95 -3.46 -34.98 -3.68
C ALA A 95 -4.96 -35.28 -3.54
N GLY A 96 -5.58 -35.77 -4.62
CA GLY A 96 -7.02 -35.98 -4.68
C GLY A 96 -7.79 -34.65 -4.58
N ALA A 97 -8.63 -34.51 -3.55
CA ALA A 97 -9.37 -33.27 -3.28
C ALA A 97 -8.54 -32.22 -2.52
N ALA A 98 -7.38 -32.61 -1.97
CA ALA A 98 -6.52 -31.71 -1.22
C ALA A 98 -5.49 -31.02 -2.14
N ARG A 99 -5.04 -29.85 -1.69
CA ARG A 99 -3.88 -29.13 -2.23
C ARG A 99 -2.81 -29.10 -1.16
N GLU A 100 -1.60 -29.43 -1.53
CA GLU A 100 -0.42 -29.24 -0.68
C GLU A 100 0.42 -28.11 -1.28
N LEU A 101 0.93 -27.25 -0.39
CA LEU A 101 1.73 -26.08 -0.76
C LEU A 101 3.06 -26.17 -0.01
N THR A 102 4.16 -26.15 -0.74
CA THR A 102 5.51 -26.04 -0.19
C THR A 102 6.19 -24.85 -0.84
N GLY A 103 7.03 -24.12 -0.11
CA GLY A 103 7.70 -22.97 -0.70
C GLY A 103 8.75 -22.33 0.20
N GLN A 104 9.40 -21.32 -0.34
CA GLN A 104 10.49 -20.60 0.33
C GLN A 104 10.43 -19.09 0.05
N LEU A 105 11.12 -18.34 0.92
CA LEU A 105 11.29 -16.90 0.81
C LEU A 105 12.79 -16.59 0.73
N ALA A 106 13.17 -15.76 -0.23
CA ALA A 106 14.54 -15.30 -0.42
C ALA A 106 14.59 -13.76 -0.46
N PRO A 107 15.28 -13.10 0.50
CA PRO A 107 15.98 -13.68 1.64
C PRO A 107 15.04 -14.30 2.69
N PRO A 108 15.52 -15.25 3.53
CA PRO A 108 14.70 -15.87 4.57
C PRO A 108 14.21 -14.86 5.61
N GLN A 109 12.91 -14.83 5.83
CA GLN A 109 12.28 -13.95 6.80
C GLN A 109 11.03 -14.58 7.41
N ARG A 110 10.56 -14.01 8.53
CA ARG A 110 9.30 -14.45 9.16
C ARG A 110 8.13 -14.04 8.27
N ALA A 111 7.20 -14.96 8.06
CA ALA A 111 5.97 -14.71 7.31
C ALA A 111 4.78 -15.42 7.95
N SER A 112 3.57 -14.96 7.61
CA SER A 112 2.31 -15.59 7.95
C SER A 112 1.63 -16.10 6.68
N ILE A 113 1.03 -17.28 6.72
CA ILE A 113 0.32 -17.87 5.59
C ILE A 113 -1.16 -17.97 5.96
N GLU A 114 -2.03 -17.45 5.10
CA GLU A 114 -3.48 -17.58 5.18
C GLU A 114 -3.97 -18.38 3.97
N ILE A 115 -4.79 -19.41 4.20
CA ILE A 115 -5.40 -20.24 3.17
C ILE A 115 -6.91 -20.02 3.24
N ARG A 116 -7.53 -19.64 2.12
CA ARG A 116 -8.97 -19.36 2.01
C ARG A 116 -9.65 -20.31 1.03
#